data_AF-A0A1J0VVJ2-F1
#
_entry.id   AF-A0A1J0VVJ2-F1
#
_cell.length_a   1.000
_cell.length_b   1.000
_cell.length_c   1.000
_cell.angle_alpha   90.00
_cell.angle_beta   90.00
_cell.angle_gamma   90.00
#
_symmetry.space_group_name_H-M   'P 1'
#
loop_
_entity.id
_entity.type
_entity.pdbx_description
1 polymer ?
#
loop_
_entity_poly.entity_id
_entity_poly.type
_entity_poly.pdbx_seq_one_letter_code
_entity_poly.pdbx_strand_id
1 'polypeptide(L)'
;MLSAKRLAASAAVAAATASAVIAGGGVAQADVPVWEANCHVYNIFNTGGMSTCERPTWHQVKLTCVAWPVPFVYWKYGPAQYGQGQSWASCDSLNALVGIEVIQA
;
A
#
# COMPACT_ATOMS: atom_id res chain seq x y z
N MET A 1 -24.36 -35.23 6.46
CA MET A 1 -24.03 -34.56 7.73
C MET A 1 -22.70 -33.83 7.56
N LEU A 2 -22.71 -32.50 7.48
CA LEU A 2 -21.47 -31.71 7.41
C LEU A 2 -20.82 -31.76 8.80
N SER A 3 -19.69 -32.46 8.90
CA SER A 3 -18.95 -32.61 10.15
C SER A 3 -18.63 -31.25 10.77
N ALA A 4 -18.85 -31.09 12.08
CA ALA A 4 -18.56 -29.86 12.83
C ALA A 4 -17.12 -29.34 12.61
N LYS A 5 -16.17 -30.23 12.28
CA LYS A 5 -14.81 -29.87 11.86
C LYS A 5 -14.77 -28.99 10.60
N ARG A 6 -15.63 -29.24 9.62
CA ARG A 6 -15.68 -28.44 8.38
C ARG A 6 -16.26 -27.04 8.63
N LEU A 7 -17.25 -26.93 9.52
CA LEU A 7 -17.83 -25.64 9.94
C LEU A 7 -16.82 -24.77 10.70
N ALA A 8 -16.06 -25.38 11.62
CA ALA A 8 -15.01 -24.67 12.35
C ALA A 8 -13.86 -24.20 11.43
N ALA A 9 -13.45 -25.04 10.47
CA ALA A 9 -12.43 -24.68 9.50
C ALA A 9 -12.87 -23.51 8.59
N SER A 10 -14.11 -23.52 8.09
CA SER A 10 -14.63 -22.43 7.28
C SER A 10 -14.80 -21.13 8.06
N ALA A 11 -15.20 -21.20 9.34
CA ALA A 11 -15.31 -20.03 10.20
C ALA A 11 -13.94 -19.38 10.46
N ALA A 12 -12.90 -20.17 10.67
CA ALA A 12 -11.54 -19.66 10.86
C ALA A 12 -11.00 -18.94 9.61
N VAL A 13 -11.22 -19.52 8.43
CA VAL A 13 -10.83 -18.89 7.15
C VAL A 13 -11.61 -17.60 6.92
N ALA A 14 -12.93 -17.62 7.12
CA ALA A 14 -13.76 -16.42 6.95
C ALA A 14 -13.35 -15.29 7.91
N ALA A 15 -13.07 -15.61 9.17
CA ALA A 15 -12.59 -14.64 10.16
C ALA A 15 -11.24 -14.05 9.77
N ALA A 16 -10.27 -14.88 9.36
CA ALA A 16 -8.94 -14.43 8.93
C ALA A 16 -9.02 -13.49 7.71
N THR A 17 -9.88 -13.84 6.75
CA THR A 17 -10.09 -13.04 5.53
C THR A 17 -10.74 -11.69 5.87
N ALA A 18 -11.73 -11.68 6.76
CA ALA A 18 -12.38 -10.44 7.20
C ALA A 18 -11.43 -9.52 7.98
N SER A 19 -10.57 -10.07 8.86
CA SER A 19 -9.57 -9.27 9.57
C SER A 19 -8.51 -8.65 8.64
N ALA A 20 -8.13 -9.33 7.56
CA ALA A 20 -7.20 -8.79 6.57
C ALA A 20 -7.81 -7.58 5.81
N VAL A 21 -9.12 -7.57 5.58
CA VAL A 21 -9.81 -6.44 4.93
C VAL A 21 -9.91 -5.24 5.87
N ILE A 22 -10.20 -5.46 7.16
CA ILE A 22 -10.37 -4.36 8.13
C ILE A 22 -9.03 -3.66 8.44
N ALA A 23 -7.92 -4.40 8.46
CA ALA A 23 -6.60 -3.81 8.70
C ALA A 23 -6.02 -3.04 7.49
N GLY A 24 -6.59 -3.18 6.29
CA GLY A 24 -6.13 -2.50 5.07
C GLY A 24 -6.89 -1.21 4.72
N GLY A 25 -7.93 -0.85 5.49
CA GLY A 25 -8.85 0.25 5.16
C GLY A 25 -8.61 1.53 5.96
N GLY A 26 -7.37 1.98 6.10
CA GLY A 26 -7.07 3.27 6.74
C GLY A 26 -6.91 4.39 5.72
N VAL A 27 -7.97 5.12 5.37
CA VAL A 27 -7.83 6.44 4.74
C VAL A 27 -7.58 7.47 5.82
N ALA A 28 -6.32 7.67 6.18
CA ALA A 28 -5.91 8.81 6.99
C ALA A 28 -5.95 10.06 6.11
N GLN A 29 -7.10 10.75 6.06
CA GLN A 29 -7.19 12.10 5.52
C GLN A 29 -6.57 13.08 6.53
N ALA A 30 -5.25 13.23 6.49
CA ALA A 30 -4.56 14.40 7.04
C ALA A 30 -4.69 15.56 6.05
N ASP A 31 -4.48 16.81 6.49
CA ASP A 31 -4.37 17.99 5.62
C ASP A 31 -3.28 17.76 4.57
N VAL A 32 -3.71 17.29 3.40
CA VAL A 32 -2.82 16.93 2.29
C VAL A 32 -2.38 18.25 1.63
N PRO A 33 -1.09 18.59 1.63
CA PRO A 33 -0.63 19.77 0.94
C PRO A 33 -1.04 19.74 -0.54
N VAL A 34 -1.35 20.90 -1.14
CA VAL A 34 -2.02 21.00 -2.47
C VAL A 34 -1.34 20.21 -3.59
N TRP A 35 -0.02 20.04 -3.50
CA TRP A 35 0.76 19.24 -4.45
C TRP A 35 0.43 17.74 -4.35
N GLU A 36 0.14 17.26 -3.15
CA GLU A 36 -0.21 15.88 -2.82
C GLU A 36 -1.72 15.63 -3.01
N ALA A 37 -2.55 16.68 -2.94
CA ALA A 37 -4.01 16.63 -3.15
C ALA A 37 -4.43 16.19 -4.56
N ASN A 38 -3.51 16.19 -5.52
CA ASN A 38 -3.74 15.75 -6.90
C ASN A 38 -2.89 14.52 -7.26
N CYS A 39 -2.38 13.81 -6.26
CA CYS A 39 -1.61 12.58 -6.42
C CYS A 39 -2.44 11.37 -6.00
N HIS A 40 -2.52 10.37 -6.87
CA HIS A 40 -3.22 9.12 -6.62
C HIS A 40 -2.22 8.00 -6.36
N VAL A 41 -2.46 7.22 -5.31
CA VAL A 41 -1.68 6.02 -4.98
C VAL A 41 -2.38 4.77 -5.47
N TYR A 42 -1.59 3.83 -5.97
CA TYR A 42 -2.05 2.55 -6.52
C TYR A 42 -1.27 1.42 -5.86
N ASN A 43 -2.00 0.47 -5.29
CA ASN A 43 -1.44 -0.78 -4.79
C ASN A 43 -1.21 -1.74 -5.96
N ILE A 44 -0.01 -2.29 -6.04
CA ILE A 44 0.40 -3.27 -7.03
C ILE A 44 0.56 -4.61 -6.30
N PHE A 45 -0.46 -5.47 -6.42
CA PHE A 45 -0.46 -6.87 -5.92
C PHE A 45 -0.02 -7.07 -4.46
N ASN A 46 -0.25 -6.08 -3.57
CA ASN A 46 0.30 -6.03 -2.21
C ASN A 46 1.82 -6.27 -2.11
N THR A 47 2.56 -6.03 -3.19
CA THR A 47 4.02 -6.11 -3.26
C THR A 47 4.64 -4.75 -3.53
N GLY A 48 3.89 -3.79 -4.04
CA GLY A 48 4.44 -2.48 -4.35
C GLY A 48 3.38 -1.41 -4.43
N GLY A 49 3.84 -0.18 -4.54
CA GLY A 49 2.98 0.98 -4.68
C GLY A 49 3.51 1.92 -5.75
N MET A 50 2.58 2.52 -6.47
CA MET A 50 2.83 3.55 -7.45
C MET A 50 2.05 4.80 -7.05
N SER A 51 2.61 5.97 -7.31
CA SER A 51 1.91 7.24 -7.24
C SER A 51 1.95 7.94 -8.59
N THR A 52 0.82 8.56 -8.95
CA THR A 52 0.70 9.39 -10.15
C THR A 52 0.06 10.72 -9.79
N CYS A 53 0.70 11.83 -10.13
CA CYS A 53 0.19 13.17 -9.90
C CYS A 53 -0.29 13.79 -11.21
N GLU A 54 -1.43 14.49 -11.18
CA GLU A 54 -1.99 15.16 -12.36
C GLU A 54 -1.10 16.29 -12.90
N ARG A 55 -0.26 16.87 -12.03
CA ARG A 55 0.73 17.88 -12.41
C ARG A 55 2.15 17.32 -12.22
N PRO A 56 3.10 17.64 -13.12
CA PRO A 56 4.50 17.29 -12.94
C PRO A 56 5.01 17.90 -11.64
N THR A 57 5.29 17.05 -10.65
CA THR A 57 5.89 17.45 -9.37
C THR A 57 6.84 16.37 -8.90
N TRP A 58 8.05 16.75 -8.49
CA TRP A 58 8.99 15.82 -7.89
C TRP A 58 8.46 15.35 -6.55
N HIS A 59 8.07 14.08 -6.49
CA HIS A 59 7.59 13.43 -5.27
C HIS A 59 8.21 12.04 -5.17
N GLN A 60 8.18 11.48 -3.98
CA GLN A 60 8.53 10.09 -3.72
C GLN A 60 7.26 9.34 -3.34
N VAL A 61 7.21 8.07 -3.74
CA VAL A 61 6.27 7.13 -3.12
C VAL A 61 6.95 6.54 -1.89
N LYS A 62 6.28 6.57 -0.75
CA LYS A 62 6.71 5.94 0.49
C LYS A 62 5.85 4.70 0.72
N LEU A 63 6.51 3.55 0.77
CA LEU A 63 5.89 2.27 1.08
C LEU A 63 6.26 1.88 2.50
N THR A 64 5.26 1.51 3.27
CA THR A 64 5.47 0.77 4.51
C THR A 64 5.30 -0.70 4.17
N CYS A 65 6.34 -1.48 4.43
CA CYS A 65 6.43 -2.88 4.11
C CYS A 65 6.73 -3.69 5.38
N VAL A 66 6.25 -4.92 5.46
CA VAL A 66 6.51 -5.87 6.55
C VAL A 66 7.35 -7.00 6.00
N ALA A 67 8.60 -7.11 6.45
CA ALA A 67 9.26 -8.41 6.55
C ALA A 67 9.30 -8.77 8.03
N TRP A 68 8.65 -9.89 8.37
CA TRP A 68 8.60 -10.37 9.74
C TRP A 68 10.01 -10.33 10.39
N PRO A 69 10.17 -9.77 11.60
CA PRO A 69 9.14 -9.26 12.51
C PRO A 69 8.97 -7.72 12.53
N VAL A 70 9.63 -6.95 11.65
CA VAL A 70 9.71 -5.49 11.77
C VAL A 70 9.23 -4.79 10.49
N PRO A 71 8.32 -3.81 10.59
CA PRO A 71 8.00 -2.96 9.45
C PRO A 71 9.19 -2.07 9.09
N PHE A 72 9.49 -1.97 7.80
CA PHE A 72 10.45 -1.02 7.26
C PHE A 72 9.76 -0.11 6.24
N VAL A 73 10.36 1.04 6.01
CA VAL A 73 9.85 2.04 5.08
C VAL A 73 10.82 2.15 3.92
N TYR A 74 10.31 2.02 2.71
CA TYR A 74 11.03 2.35 1.49
C TYR A 74 10.45 3.61 0.88
N TRP A 75 11.30 4.50 0.38
CA TRP A 75 10.85 5.62 -0.43
C TRP A 75 11.72 5.74 -1.67
N LYS A 76 11.09 6.10 -2.79
CA LYS A 76 11.80 6.24 -4.06
C LYS A 76 11.16 7.32 -4.93
N TYR A 77 12.03 8.10 -5.56
CA TYR A 77 11.63 8.98 -6.66
C TYR A 77 11.33 8.18 -7.92
N GLY A 78 10.36 8.68 -8.68
CA GLY A 78 10.19 8.36 -10.07
C GLY A 78 11.43 8.62 -10.92
N PRO A 79 11.61 7.90 -12.03
CA PRO A 79 12.63 8.24 -13.01
C PRO A 79 12.28 9.55 -13.71
N ALA A 80 13.30 10.40 -13.90
CA ALA A 80 13.14 11.71 -14.54
C ALA A 80 12.53 11.63 -15.95
N GLN A 81 12.74 10.51 -16.65
CA GLN A 81 12.24 10.29 -18.02
C GLN A 81 10.71 10.22 -18.12
N TYR A 82 10.02 9.93 -17.01
CA TYR A 82 8.55 9.82 -16.98
C TYR A 82 7.87 11.13 -16.53
N GLY A 83 8.53 12.26 -16.72
CA GLY A 83 7.93 13.58 -16.54
C GLY A 83 7.67 13.96 -15.08
N GLN A 84 8.38 13.33 -14.13
CA GLN A 84 8.35 13.62 -12.69
C GLN A 84 6.99 13.36 -12.00
N GLY A 85 5.91 13.14 -12.75
CA GLY A 85 4.56 12.90 -12.24
C GLY A 85 4.27 11.46 -11.83
N GLN A 86 5.22 10.52 -11.94
CA GLN A 86 5.04 9.13 -11.55
C GLN A 86 6.18 8.64 -10.67
N SER A 87 5.88 7.98 -9.56
CA SER A 87 6.86 7.29 -8.71
C SER A 87 6.40 5.88 -8.40
N TRP A 88 7.33 4.93 -8.24
CA TRP A 88 7.00 3.57 -7.84
C TRP A 88 8.11 2.93 -7.01
N ALA A 89 7.70 2.02 -6.14
CA ALA A 89 8.58 1.17 -5.36
C ALA A 89 7.93 -0.20 -5.12
N SER A 90 8.71 -1.14 -4.60
CA SER A 90 8.24 -2.47 -4.24
C SER A 90 8.85 -2.92 -2.91
N CYS A 91 8.07 -3.64 -2.12
CA CYS A 91 8.53 -4.50 -1.04
C CYS A 91 9.15 -5.78 -1.59
N ASP A 92 10.01 -6.43 -0.80
CA ASP A 92 10.74 -7.62 -1.23
C ASP A 92 9.90 -8.91 -1.33
N SER A 93 8.67 -8.91 -0.80
CA SER A 93 7.83 -10.11 -0.72
C SER A 93 6.35 -9.86 -0.97
N LEU A 94 5.65 -10.94 -1.38
CA LEU A 94 4.21 -10.95 -1.59
C LEU A 94 3.47 -10.66 -0.29
N ASN A 95 2.47 -9.78 -0.34
CA ASN A 95 1.68 -9.32 0.82
C ASN A 95 2.49 -8.60 1.90
N ALA A 96 3.69 -8.13 1.58
CA ALA A 96 4.47 -7.33 2.52
C ALA A 96 3.99 -5.88 2.60
N LEU A 97 3.27 -5.36 1.61
CA LEU A 97 2.84 -3.97 1.61
C LEU A 97 1.72 -3.72 2.63
N VAL A 98 1.94 -2.77 3.53
CA VAL A 98 0.97 -2.36 4.56
C VAL A 98 0.55 -0.90 4.46
N GLY A 99 1.30 -0.05 3.73
CA GLY A 99 0.93 1.34 3.53
C GLY A 99 1.58 1.95 2.30
N ILE A 100 0.88 2.89 1.67
CA ILE A 100 1.37 3.67 0.53
C ILE A 100 1.05 5.13 0.80
N GLU A 101 2.07 5.96 0.75
CA GLU A 101 1.98 7.40 0.96
C GLU A 101 2.76 8.11 -0.14
N VAL A 102 2.43 9.37 -0.38
CA VAL A 102 3.23 10.26 -1.21
C VAL A 102 3.99 11.18 -0.26
N ILE A 103 5.26 11.44 -0.54
CA ILE A 103 6.04 12.40 0.25
C ILE A 103 6.85 13.30 -0.68
N GLN A 104 7.11 14.53 -0.24
CA GLN A 104 8.05 15.45 -0.90
C GLN A 104 9.25 15.62 0.03
N ALA A 105 10.46 15.55 -0.51
CA ALA A 105 11.68 15.88 0.24
C ALA A 105 11.92 17.39 0.28
#